data_AF-A0A1H2U0C9-F1
#
_entry.id   AF-A0A1H2U0C9-F1
#
_cell.length_a   1.000
_cell.length_b   1.000
_cell.length_c   1.000
_cell.angle_alpha   90.00
_cell.angle_beta   90.00
_cell.angle_gamma   90.00
#
_symmetry.space_group_name_H-M   'P 1'
#
loop_
_entity.id
_entity.type
_entity.pdbx_description
1 polymer ?
#
loop_
_entity_poly.entity_id
_entity_poly.type
_entity_poly.pdbx_seq_one_letter_code
_entity_poly.pdbx_strand_id
1 'polypeptide(L)'
;MFNSYNVSNPQTVNINAVSGTIVKNYKDSFILRFYMKSKMAENLLDKKPRLQKHSGYESVVVLQVMLCGEQEFLAEVMWKEDFDKMYESQESEEE
;
A
#
# COMPACT_ATOMS: atom_id res chain seq x y z
N MET A 1 -7.78 -16.65 -19.23
CA MET A 1 -7.54 -18.11 -19.20
C MET A 1 -6.20 -18.33 -18.53
N PHE A 2 -6.14 -19.07 -17.43
CA PHE A 2 -4.90 -19.37 -16.72
C PHE A 2 -4.31 -20.68 -17.25
N ASN A 3 -3.14 -20.61 -17.88
CA ASN A 3 -2.43 -21.80 -18.35
C ASN A 3 -1.77 -22.51 -17.16
N SER A 4 -2.16 -23.76 -16.92
CA SER A 4 -1.53 -24.66 -15.96
C SER A 4 -0.42 -25.46 -16.65
N TYR A 5 0.83 -25.19 -16.29
CA TYR A 5 1.98 -25.98 -16.70
C TYR A 5 2.28 -27.02 -15.61
N ASN A 6 2.20 -28.32 -15.96
CA ASN A 6 2.62 -29.40 -15.07
C ASN A 6 4.14 -29.37 -14.91
N VAL A 7 4.63 -28.94 -13.76
CA VAL A 7 6.06 -28.97 -13.41
C VAL A 7 6.38 -30.38 -12.91
N SER A 8 7.31 -31.07 -13.58
CA SER A 8 7.73 -32.46 -13.27
C SER A 8 8.65 -32.60 -12.05
N ASN A 9 8.93 -31.51 -11.34
CA ASN A 9 9.82 -31.47 -10.18
C ASN A 9 9.04 -30.87 -9.00
N PRO A 10 9.02 -31.47 -7.79
CA PRO A 10 8.31 -30.91 -6.65
C PRO A 10 9.05 -29.65 -6.16
N GLN A 11 8.78 -28.51 -6.80
CA GLN A 11 9.08 -27.22 -6.21
C GLN A 11 8.13 -27.02 -5.03
N THR A 12 8.70 -27.13 -3.83
CA THR A 12 8.04 -26.76 -2.58
C THR A 12 7.86 -25.24 -2.58
N VAL A 13 6.78 -24.78 -3.18
CA VAL A 13 6.36 -23.38 -3.03
C VAL A 13 5.73 -23.28 -1.65
N ASN A 14 6.48 -22.71 -0.69
CA ASN A 14 5.94 -22.35 0.62
C ASN A 14 4.99 -21.17 0.43
N ILE A 15 3.74 -21.45 0.07
CA ILE A 15 2.67 -20.46 0.06
C ILE A 15 2.28 -20.24 1.52
N ASN A 16 2.86 -19.21 2.14
CA ASN A 16 2.32 -18.67 3.38
C ASN A 16 0.96 -18.07 3.03
N ALA A 17 -0.11 -18.84 3.22
CA ALA A 17 -1.47 -18.37 3.03
C ALA A 17 -1.75 -17.28 4.07
N VAL A 18 -1.61 -16.02 3.66
CA VAL A 18 -2.00 -14.86 4.45
C VAL A 18 -3.50 -14.68 4.27
N SER A 19 -4.25 -14.61 5.37
CA SER A 19 -5.65 -14.22 5.35
C SER A 19 -5.73 -12.71 5.06
N GLY A 20 -5.89 -12.35 3.79
CA GLY A 20 -6.05 -10.97 3.36
C GLY A 20 -5.49 -10.73 1.96
N THR A 21 -6.25 -10.02 1.13
CA THR A 21 -5.77 -9.52 -0.17
C THR A 21 -5.56 -8.02 -0.06
N ILE A 22 -4.35 -7.55 -0.35
CA ILE A 22 -4.11 -6.12 -0.55
C ILE A 22 -4.49 -5.78 -1.99
N VAL A 23 -5.52 -4.96 -2.15
CA VAL A 23 -6.03 -4.54 -3.47
C VAL A 23 -5.87 -3.05 -3.59
N LYS A 24 -5.40 -2.56 -4.74
CA LYS A 24 -5.37 -1.12 -5.00
C LYS A 24 -6.81 -0.58 -5.11
N ASN A 25 -7.27 0.15 -4.11
CA ASN A 25 -8.65 0.66 -4.05
C ASN A 25 -8.84 1.92 -4.88
N TYR A 26 -7.83 2.79 -4.91
CA TYR A 26 -7.91 4.09 -5.58
C TYR A 26 -6.99 4.16 -6.79
N LYS A 27 -7.40 4.88 -7.83
CA LYS A 27 -6.61 5.00 -9.06
C LYS A 27 -5.24 5.63 -8.82
N ASP A 28 -5.18 6.65 -7.96
CA ASP A 28 -3.96 7.44 -7.72
C ASP A 28 -3.18 6.99 -6.48
N SER A 29 -3.63 5.93 -5.79
CA SER A 29 -2.83 5.30 -4.73
C SER A 29 -1.66 4.50 -5.31
N PHE A 30 -0.77 4.02 -4.44
CA PHE A 30 0.33 3.15 -4.79
C PHE A 30 0.67 2.22 -3.62
N ILE A 31 1.21 1.04 -3.94
CA ILE A 31 1.64 0.07 -2.95
C ILE A 31 3.14 0.19 -2.75
N LEU A 32 3.57 0.25 -1.49
CA LEU A 32 4.97 0.25 -1.09
C LEU A 32 5.26 -0.85 -0.07
N ARG A 33 6.53 -1.27 0.00
CA ARG A 33 7.04 -2.27 0.95
C ARG A 33 8.03 -1.61 1.89
N PHE A 34 7.94 -1.90 3.18
CA PHE A 34 8.91 -1.41 4.17
C PHE A 34 9.06 -2.35 5.35
N TYR A 35 10.18 -2.22 6.05
CA TYR A 35 10.46 -2.98 7.27
C TYR A 35 9.94 -2.23 8.51
N MET A 36 9.44 -2.96 9.51
CA MET A 36 8.84 -2.38 10.73
C MET A 36 9.73 -1.39 11.47
N LYS A 37 11.04 -1.64 11.47
CA LYS A 37 12.04 -0.79 12.15
C LYS A 37 12.74 0.20 11.22
N SER A 38 12.18 0.42 10.03
CA SER A 38 12.73 1.39 9.08
C SER A 38 12.23 2.80 9.36
N LYS A 39 13.00 3.81 8.93
CA LYS A 39 12.57 5.22 8.93
C LYS A 39 11.27 5.43 8.14
N MET A 40 10.99 4.56 7.16
CA MET A 40 9.74 4.58 6.42
C MET A 40 8.56 4.15 7.30
N ALA A 41 8.72 3.13 8.15
CA ALA A 41 7.70 2.77 9.14
C ALA A 41 7.42 3.92 10.11
N GLU A 42 8.48 4.56 10.63
CA GLU A 42 8.34 5.71 11.52
C GLU A 42 7.58 6.86 10.85
N ASN A 43 7.82 7.12 9.57
CA ASN A 43 7.14 8.19 8.84
C ASN A 43 5.71 7.83 8.41
N LEU A 44 5.41 6.57 8.08
CA LEU A 44 4.09 6.16 7.58
C LEU A 44 3.12 5.80 8.70
N LEU A 45 3.61 5.29 9.83
CA LEU A 45 2.79 4.91 10.98
C LEU A 45 2.72 6.02 12.05
N ASP A 46 3.23 7.22 11.74
CA ASP A 46 3.08 8.41 12.59
C ASP A 46 1.66 8.97 12.55
N LYS A 47 1.31 9.82 13.53
CA LYS A 47 0.05 10.58 13.51
C LYS A 47 -0.08 11.52 12.31
N LYS A 48 1.03 11.93 11.71
CA LYS A 48 1.09 12.75 10.49
C LYS A 48 1.92 12.03 9.43
N PRO A 49 1.34 11.05 8.72
CA PRO A 49 2.06 10.24 7.75
C PRO A 49 2.68 11.08 6.64
N ARG A 50 3.93 10.79 6.29
CA ARG A 50 4.67 11.51 5.24
C ARG A 50 5.60 10.59 4.44
N LEU A 51 5.82 10.95 3.18
CA LEU A 51 6.80 10.28 2.31
C LEU A 51 7.73 11.29 1.66
N GLN A 52 8.95 10.85 1.35
CA GLN A 52 9.91 11.67 0.64
C GLN A 52 9.53 11.74 -0.85
N LYS A 53 9.44 12.97 -1.36
CA LYS A 53 9.33 13.34 -2.77
C LYS A 53 10.57 14.14 -3.16
N HIS A 54 10.72 14.45 -4.44
CA HIS A 54 11.89 15.15 -5.00
C HIS A 54 12.23 16.45 -4.26
N SER A 55 11.25 17.16 -3.73
CA SER A 55 11.37 18.48 -3.06
C SER A 55 11.42 18.41 -1.53
N GLY A 56 11.24 17.24 -0.89
CA GLY A 56 11.16 17.13 0.56
C GLY A 56 10.17 16.06 1.02
N TYR A 57 9.71 16.14 2.27
CA TYR A 57 8.65 15.27 2.78
C TYR A 57 7.28 15.88 2.50
N GLU A 58 6.39 15.10 1.91
CA GLU A 58 4.99 15.47 1.68
C GLU A 58 4.05 14.55 2.46
N SER A 59 2.87 15.07 2.80
CA SER A 59 1.87 14.33 3.58
C SER A 59 1.18 13.27 2.72
N VAL A 60 0.89 12.13 3.36
CA VAL A 60 0.20 11.01 2.72
C VAL A 60 -0.93 10.49 3.58
N VAL A 61 -1.84 9.75 2.96
CA VAL A 61 -2.88 8.96 3.61
C VAL A 61 -2.51 7.49 3.44
N VAL A 62 -2.43 6.76 4.56
CA VAL A 62 -2.24 5.31 4.56
C VAL A 62 -3.62 4.67 4.53
N LEU A 63 -3.95 3.97 3.45
CA LEU A 63 -5.28 3.41 3.20
C LEU A 63 -5.44 2.03 3.82
N GLN A 64 -4.41 1.19 3.69
CA GLN A 64 -4.36 -0.15 4.28
C GLN A 64 -2.91 -0.60 4.45
N VAL A 65 -2.69 -1.46 5.45
CA VAL A 65 -1.38 -2.06 5.76
C VAL A 65 -1.56 -3.56 5.97
N MET A 66 -0.64 -4.34 5.41
CA MET A 66 -0.56 -5.79 5.57
C MET A 66 0.82 -6.17 6.10
N LEU A 67 0.87 -7.05 7.09
CA LEU A 67 2.10 -7.67 7.58
C LEU A 67 2.44 -8.89 6.72
N CYS A 68 3.63 -8.89 6.11
CA CYS A 68 4.12 -9.89 5.16
C CYS A 68 5.33 -10.66 5.71
N GLY A 69 5.16 -11.34 6.86
CA GLY A 69 6.22 -12.15 7.49
C GLY A 69 7.38 -11.31 8.06
N GLU A 70 8.17 -11.90 8.97
CA GLU A 70 9.46 -11.39 9.51
C GLU A 70 9.62 -9.87 9.77
N GLN A 71 8.52 -9.14 10.04
CA GLN A 71 8.43 -7.69 10.24
C GLN A 71 8.47 -6.83 8.96
N GLU A 72 8.05 -7.37 7.83
CA GLU A 72 7.83 -6.61 6.61
C GLU A 72 6.36 -6.20 6.48
N PHE A 73 6.12 -5.00 5.94
CA PHE A 73 4.81 -4.49 5.64
C PHE A 73 4.67 -4.17 4.15
N LEU A 74 3.47 -4.40 3.63
CA LEU A 74 2.96 -3.77 2.42
C LEU A 74 1.92 -2.73 2.84
N ALA A 75 2.00 -1.53 2.32
CA ALA A 75 0.96 -0.52 2.53
C ALA A 75 0.48 0.05 1.20
N GLU A 76 -0.82 0.25 1.09
CA GLU A 76 -1.41 1.12 0.09
C GLU A 76 -1.44 2.54 0.64
N VAL A 77 -0.84 3.47 -0.10
CA VAL A 77 -0.66 4.86 0.30
C VAL A 77 -1.09 5.76 -0.85
N MET A 78 -1.60 6.95 -0.52
CA MET A 78 -1.98 7.97 -1.48
C MET A 78 -1.46 9.33 -1.01
N TRP A 79 -1.07 10.22 -1.92
CA TRP A 79 -0.73 11.59 -1.53
C TRP A 79 -1.95 12.28 -0.95
N LYS A 80 -1.77 13.02 0.15
CA LYS A 80 -2.91 13.65 0.82
C LYS A 80 -3.65 14.64 -0.09
N GLU A 81 -2.92 15.37 -0.92
CA GLU A 81 -3.49 16.29 -1.91
C GLU A 81 -4.43 15.57 -2.89
N ASP A 82 -4.03 14.42 -3.41
CA ASP A 82 -4.85 13.65 -4.35
C ASP A 82 -6.06 13.02 -3.66
N PHE A 83 -5.91 12.61 -2.40
CA PHE A 83 -7.02 12.09 -1.60
C PHE A 83 -8.06 13.18 -1.30
N ASP A 84 -7.62 14.35 -0.84
CA ASP A 84 -8.52 15.44 -0.44
C ASP A 84 -9.33 15.97 -1.65
N LYS A 85 -8.71 16.08 -2.84
CA LYS A 85 -9.39 16.48 -4.09
C LYS A 85 -10.60 15.61 -4.44
N MET A 86 -10.58 14.33 -4.08
CA MET A 86 -11.70 13.41 -4.36
C MET A 86 -12.96 13.74 -3.54
N TYR A 87 -12.80 14.32 -2.35
CA TYR A 87 -13.92 14.69 -1.49
C TYR A 87 -14.44 16.10 -1.79
N GLU A 88 -13.54 17.02 -2.15
CA GLU A 88 -13.93 18.36 -2.62
C GLU A 88 -14.80 18.27 -3.89
N SER A 89 -14.49 17.34 -4.80
CA SER A 89 -15.31 17.10 -5.98
C SER A 89 -16.69 16.49 -5.68
N GLN A 90 -16.81 15.70 -4.61
CA GLN A 90 -18.09 15.07 -4.24
C GLN A 90 -19.08 16.09 -3.68
N GLU A 91 -18.63 17.05 -2.87
CA GLU A 91 -19.49 18.12 -2.34
C GLU A 91 -20.02 19.04 -3.45
N SER A 92 -19.28 19.21 -4.54
CA SER A 92 -19.70 20.06 -5.68
C SER A 92 -20.67 19.41 -6.68
N GLU A 93 -20.79 18.08 -6.68
CA GLU A 93 -21.71 17.35 -7.57
C GLU A 93 -23.09 17.09 -6.93
N GLU A 94 -23.23 17.37 -5.63
CA GLU A 94 -24.47 17.24 -4.86
C GLU A 94 -25.27 18.56 -4.72
N GLU A 95 -24.76 19.68 -5.28
CA GLU A 95 -25.46 20.99 -5.40
C GLU A 95 -26.05 21.23 -6.80
#